data_AF-A0A2G6FIZ9-F1
#
_entry.id   AF-A0A2G6FIZ9-F1
#
_cell.length_a   1.000
_cell.length_b   1.000
_cell.length_c   1.000
_cell.angle_alpha   90.00
_cell.angle_beta   90.00
_cell.angle_gamma   90.00
#
_symmetry.space_group_name_H-M   'P 1'
#
loop_
_entity.id
_entity.type
_entity.pdbx_description
1 polymer ?
#
loop_
_entity_poly.entity_id
_entity_poly.type
_entity_poly.pdbx_seq_one_letter_code
_entity_poly.pdbx_strand_id
1 'polypeptide(L)' 'MKKITDVHPDVEIYVAAVDEKLNDVGYILPGLGDAGDKIFGTK' A
#
# COMPACT_ATOMS: atom_id res chain seq x y z
N MET A 1 -2.56 -6.24 -3.78
CA MET A 1 -2.27 -6.47 -5.22
C MET A 1 -3.45 -7.03 -6.00
N LYS A 2 -4.07 -8.13 -5.55
CA LYS A 2 -5.17 -8.84 -6.25
C LYS A 2 -6.23 -7.94 -6.93
N LYS A 3 -6.72 -6.91 -6.24
CA LYS A 3 -7.79 -6.04 -6.77
C LYS A 3 -7.41 -5.35 -8.09
N ILE A 4 -6.16 -4.91 -8.24
CA ILE A 4 -5.71 -4.25 -9.48
C ILE A 4 -5.50 -5.30 -10.56
N THR A 5 -4.84 -6.41 -10.25
CA THR A 5 -4.55 -7.46 -11.23
C THR A 5 -5.80 -8.15 -11.76
N ASP A 6 -6.86 -8.26 -10.96
CA ASP A 6 -8.14 -8.85 -11.38
C ASP A 6 -8.91 -7.93 -12.35
N VAL A 7 -8.79 -6.61 -12.18
CA VAL A 7 -9.53 -5.61 -12.99
C VAL A 7 -8.72 -5.15 -14.20
N HIS A 8 -7.40 -5.07 -14.06
CA HIS A 8 -6.43 -4.58 -15.04
C HIS A 8 -5.23 -5.54 -15.13
N PRO A 9 -5.40 -6.73 -15.71
CA PRO A 9 -4.33 -7.73 -15.80
C PRO A 9 -3.18 -7.33 -16.73
N ASP A 10 -3.39 -6.32 -17.58
CA ASP A 10 -2.43 -5.78 -18.54
C ASP A 10 -1.45 -4.75 -17.93
N VAL A 11 -1.70 -4.29 -16.70
CA VAL A 11 -0.87 -3.29 -16.03
C VAL A 11 0.24 -3.97 -15.24
N GLU A 12 1.49 -3.65 -15.58
CA GLU A 12 2.65 -4.08 -14.80
C GLU A 12 2.87 -3.16 -13.59
N ILE A 13 3.07 -3.75 -12.40
CA ILE A 13 3.19 -3.02 -11.14
C ILE A 13 4.61 -3.14 -10.61
N TYR A 14 5.25 -1.98 -10.41
CA TYR A 14 6.58 -1.88 -9.81
C TYR A 14 6.46 -1.35 -8.38
N VAL A 15 7.05 -2.06 -7.42
CA VAL A 15 7.06 -1.68 -6.00
C VAL A 15 8.41 -1.96 -5.37
N ALA A 16 8.77 -1.18 -4.35
CA ALA A 16 10.01 -1.39 -3.61
C ALA A 16 9.95 -2.61 -2.67
N ALA A 17 8.77 -2.90 -2.10
CA ALA A 17 8.54 -4.04 -1.21
C ALA A 17 7.07 -4.49 -1.28
N VAL A 18 6.83 -5.77 -0.96
CA VAL A 18 5.50 -6.35 -0.77
C VAL A 18 5.37 -6.79 0.68
N ASP A 19 4.41 -6.19 1.39
CA ASP A 19 4.12 -6.46 2.80
C ASP A 19 3.04 -7.54 2.98
N GLU A 20 2.87 -8.02 4.21
CA GLU A 20 2.09 -9.23 4.53
C GLU A 20 0.58 -9.04 4.36
N LYS A 21 0.01 -7.96 4.92
CA LYS A 21 -1.44 -7.79 5.02
C LYS A 21 -1.85 -6.35 5.27
N LEU A 22 -3.16 -6.12 5.23
CA LEU A 22 -3.78 -4.92 5.78
C LEU A 22 -4.32 -5.21 7.19
N ASN A 23 -4.36 -4.18 8.05
CA ASN A 23 -5.14 -4.21 9.29
C ASN A 23 -6.62 -3.81 9.06
N ASP A 24 -7.43 -3.82 10.11
CA ASP A 24 -8.89 -3.58 10.03
C ASP A 24 -9.28 -2.17 9.55
N VAL A 25 -8.35 -1.21 9.63
CA VAL A 25 -8.56 0.17 9.17
C VAL A 25 -7.81 0.47 7.86
N GLY A 26 -7.22 -0.55 7.22
CA GLY A 26 -6.64 -0.44 5.88
C GLY A 26 -5.17 -0.02 5.82
N TYR A 27 -4.44 0.05 6.93
CA TYR A 27 -2.99 0.24 6.89
C TYR A 27 -2.27 -1.05 6.52
N ILE A 28 -1.19 -0.90 5.76
CA ILE A 28 -0.28 -1.98 5.38
C ILE A 28 0.58 -2.38 6.60
N LEU A 29 0.73 -3.69 6.83
CA LEU A 29 1.53 -4.27 7.91
C LEU A 29 2.66 -5.17 7.36
N PRO A 30 3.92 -4.98 7.81
CA PRO A 30 4.37 -4.00 8.81
C PRO A 30 4.29 -2.54 8.31
N GLY A 31 4.46 -2.32 7.01
CA GLY A 31 4.24 -1.03 6.34
C GLY A 31 4.98 0.16 6.97
N LEU A 32 4.47 1.35 6.69
CA LEU A 32 5.04 2.61 7.20
C LEU A 32 4.05 3.47 8.00
N GLY A 33 2.80 3.05 8.20
CA GLY A 33 1.76 3.91 8.76
C GLY A 33 1.30 4.97 7.75
N ASP A 34 1.01 6.19 8.21
CA ASP A 34 0.56 7.29 7.34
C ASP A 34 1.73 7.93 6.60
N ALA A 35 1.72 7.80 5.26
CA ALA A 35 2.75 8.38 4.40
C ALA A 35 2.70 9.92 4.36
N GLY A 36 1.50 10.49 4.38
CA GLY A 36 1.30 11.95 4.32
C GLY A 36 1.85 12.63 5.55
N ASP A 37 1.49 12.14 6.74
CA ASP A 37 1.99 12.67 8.02
C ASP A 37 3.52 12.61 8.09
N LYS A 38 4.13 11.52 7.58
CA LYS A 38 5.59 11.37 7.56
C LYS A 38 6.30 12.30 6.57
N ILE A 39 5.70 12.56 5.42
CA ILE A 39 6.31 13.39 4.37
C ILE A 39 6.13 14.86 4.68
N PHE A 40 4.94 15.27 5.11
CA PHE A 40 4.56 16.67 5.24
C PHE A 40 4.54 17.17 6.69
N GLY A 41 4.77 16.30 7.66
CA GLY A 41 4.77 16.65 9.09
C GLY A 41 3.41 17.14 9.57
N THR A 42 2.33 16.69 8.92
CA THR A 42 0.98 17.15 9.24
C THR A 42 0.44 16.41 10.46
N LYS A 43 0.32 17.11 11.58
CA LYS A 43 -0.58 16.83 12.72
C LYS A 43 -0.54 17.95 13.75
#